data_AF-A0A3N5SV81-F1
#
_entry.id   AF-A0A3N5SV81-F1
#
_cell.length_a   1.000
_cell.length_b   1.000
_cell.length_c   1.000
_cell.angle_alpha   90.00
_cell.angle_beta   90.00
_cell.angle_gamma   90.00
#
_symmetry.space_group_name_H-M   'P 1'
#
loop_
_entity.id
_entity.type
_entity.pdbx_description
1 polymer ?
#
loop_
_entity_poly.entity_id
_entity_poly.type
_entity_poly.pdbx_seq_one_letter_code
_entity_poly.pdbx_strand_id
1 'polypeptide(L)'
;MKTNIKLVLVYTLAAGLLAALTSPIPGTSLLLTGLEILMVVHLAKKNRFDLSLKALGFSATAIWAISTVLKDAGVELLRFAPVLGWAAGVIVAVLFVFFLGILTNLYFSK
;
A
#
# COMPACT_ATOMS: atom_id res chain seq x y z
N MET A 1 15.25 6.44 -18.33
CA MET A 1 14.31 6.28 -17.20
C MET A 1 14.98 5.48 -16.10
N LYS A 2 15.25 6.05 -14.93
CA LYS A 2 15.79 5.29 -13.78
C LYS A 2 14.62 4.72 -13.00
N THR A 3 14.25 3.48 -13.29
CA THR A 3 13.18 2.78 -12.56
C THR A 3 13.60 2.62 -11.10
N ASN A 4 12.89 3.27 -10.16
CA ASN A 4 13.16 3.17 -8.73
C ASN A 4 12.63 1.86 -8.14
N ILE A 5 12.81 0.75 -8.86
CA ILE A 5 12.22 -0.56 -8.54
C ILE A 5 12.70 -1.08 -7.17
N LYS A 6 13.96 -0.78 -6.81
CA LYS A 6 14.51 -1.12 -5.49
C LYS A 6 13.68 -0.52 -4.35
N LEU A 7 13.19 0.72 -4.50
CA LEU A 7 12.35 1.36 -3.50
C LEU A 7 10.98 0.70 -3.41
N VAL A 8 10.35 0.41 -4.55
CA VAL A 8 9.07 -0.30 -4.59
C VAL A 8 9.18 -1.64 -3.88
N LEU A 9 10.23 -2.41 -4.13
CA LEU A 9 10.47 -3.69 -3.46
C LEU A 9 10.67 -3.55 -1.95
N VAL A 10 11.39 -2.53 -1.49
CA VAL A 10 11.57 -2.27 -0.05
C VAL A 10 10.23 -1.97 0.62
N TYR A 11 9.40 -1.10 0.03
CA TYR A 11 8.07 -0.81 0.57
C TYR A 11 7.14 -2.02 0.51
N THR A 12 7.25 -2.84 -0.53
CA THR A 12 6.49 -4.10 -0.68
C THR A 12 6.84 -5.10 0.42
N LEU A 13 8.13 -5.30 0.69
CA LEU A 13 8.59 -6.16 1.78
C LEU A 13 8.17 -5.61 3.14
N ALA A 14 8.29 -4.30 3.34
CA ALA A 14 7.84 -3.65 4.55
C ALA A 14 6.32 -3.84 4.75
N ALA A 15 5.51 -3.71 3.70
CA ALA A 15 4.08 -3.93 3.75
C ALA A 15 3.72 -5.38 4.12
N GLY A 16 4.41 -6.35 3.51
CA GLY A 16 4.23 -7.77 3.85
C GLY A 16 4.60 -8.08 5.30
N LEU A 17 5.73 -7.54 5.77
CA LEU A 17 6.16 -7.72 7.17
C LEU A 17 5.16 -7.07 8.13
N LEU A 18 4.74 -5.85 7.82
CA LEU A 18 3.81 -5.08 8.64
C LEU A 18 2.44 -5.77 8.68
N ALA A 19 1.93 -6.23 7.54
CA ALA A 19 0.71 -7.03 7.46
C ALA A 19 0.84 -8.35 8.23
N ALA A 20 1.94 -9.08 8.13
CA ALA A 20 2.12 -10.35 8.84
C ALA A 20 2.10 -10.16 10.36
N LEU A 21 2.77 -9.11 10.84
CA LEU A 21 2.89 -8.82 12.27
C LEU A 21 1.65 -8.18 12.87
N THR A 22 0.87 -7.44 12.06
CA THR A 22 -0.23 -6.62 12.57
C THR A 22 -1.60 -7.05 12.06
N SER A 23 -1.73 -7.93 11.07
CA SER A 23 -3.03 -8.37 10.51
C SER A 23 -4.11 -8.75 11.54
N PRO A 24 -3.79 -9.39 12.68
CA PRO A 24 -4.79 -9.69 13.72
C PRO A 24 -5.28 -8.46 14.50
N ILE A 25 -4.61 -7.31 14.37
CA ILE A 25 -4.80 -6.11 15.17
C ILE A 25 -5.73 -5.12 14.42
N PRO A 26 -6.78 -4.61 15.08
CA PRO A 26 -7.57 -3.51 14.56
C PRO A 26 -6.69 -2.27 14.32
N GLY A 27 -6.66 -1.76 13.08
CA GLY A 27 -5.89 -0.55 12.73
C GLY A 27 -4.72 -0.78 11.77
N THR A 28 -4.39 -2.03 11.45
CA THR A 28 -3.35 -2.41 10.48
C THR A 28 -3.52 -1.80 9.10
N SER A 29 -4.77 -1.65 8.66
CA SER A 29 -5.11 -0.95 7.41
C SER A 29 -4.62 0.50 7.41
N LEU A 30 -4.65 1.20 8.55
CA LEU A 30 -4.15 2.59 8.65
C LEU A 30 -2.63 2.64 8.58
N LEU A 31 -1.94 1.67 9.18
CA LEU A 31 -0.49 1.57 9.11
C LEU A 31 -0.03 1.26 7.68
N LEU A 32 -0.70 0.34 7.00
CA LEU A 32 -0.45 0.03 5.58
C LEU A 32 -0.75 1.23 4.68
N THR A 33 -1.89 1.92 4.89
CA THR A 33 -2.22 3.15 4.16
C THR A 33 -1.16 4.24 4.38
N GLY A 34 -0.67 4.42 5.61
CA GLY A 34 0.41 5.35 5.91
C GLY A 34 1.71 4.99 5.18
N LEU A 35 2.05 3.70 5.12
CA LEU A 35 3.20 3.18 4.38
C LEU A 35 3.06 3.42 2.86
N GLU A 36 1.87 3.22 2.31
CA GLU A 36 1.55 3.47 0.89
C GLU A 36 1.70 4.95 0.54
N ILE A 37 1.16 5.85 1.36
CA ILE A 37 1.32 7.30 1.17
C ILE A 37 2.80 7.69 1.24
N LEU A 38 3.55 7.15 2.22
CA LEU A 38 4.99 7.39 2.32
C LEU A 38 5.73 6.91 1.07
N MET A 39 5.40 5.73 0.55
CA MET A 39 5.98 5.21 -0.70
C MET A 39 5.71 6.17 -1.87
N VAL A 40 4.47 6.63 -2.04
CA VAL A 40 4.07 7.54 -3.11
C VAL A 40 4.83 8.87 -3.02
N VAL A 41 4.86 9.48 -1.83
CA VAL A 41 5.60 10.74 -1.58
C VAL A 41 7.09 10.55 -1.86
N HIS A 42 7.68 9.44 -1.43
CA HIS A 42 9.10 9.18 -1.62
C HIS A 42 9.43 8.96 -3.10
N LEU A 43 8.61 8.21 -3.84
CA LEU A 43 8.76 8.01 -5.29
C LEU A 43 8.65 9.32 -6.07
N ALA A 44 7.71 10.19 -5.72
CA ALA A 44 7.58 11.49 -6.37
C ALA A 44 8.80 12.38 -6.15
N LYS A 45 9.25 12.50 -4.88
CA LYS A 45 10.45 13.28 -4.54
C LYS A 45 11.67 12.77 -5.30
N LYS A 46 11.82 11.45 -5.42
CA LYS A 46 12.95 10.84 -6.11
C LYS A 46 12.92 11.03 -7.64
N ASN A 47 11.73 11.11 -8.21
CA ASN A 47 11.54 11.43 -9.62
C ASN A 47 11.44 12.94 -9.90
N ARG A 48 11.64 13.81 -8.90
CA ARG A 48 11.51 15.28 -8.99
C ARG A 48 10.13 15.74 -9.50
N PHE A 49 9.10 14.96 -9.22
CA PHE A 49 7.73 15.29 -9.60
C PHE A 49 7.14 16.26 -8.59
N ASP A 50 6.57 17.37 -9.07
CA ASP A 50 5.96 18.39 -8.20
C ASP A 50 4.60 17.89 -7.69
N LEU A 51 4.56 17.46 -6.43
CA LEU A 51 3.34 16.98 -5.79
C LEU A 51 2.55 18.17 -5.25
N SER A 52 1.54 18.60 -6.01
CA SER A 52 0.51 19.47 -5.44
C SER A 52 -0.15 18.79 -4.22
N LEU A 53 -0.27 19.52 -3.11
CA LEU A 53 -0.96 19.06 -1.89
C LEU A 53 -2.37 18.52 -2.17
N LYS A 54 -3.07 19.06 -3.19
CA LYS A 54 -4.37 18.54 -3.64
C LYS A 54 -4.26 17.14 -4.25
N ALA A 55 -3.23 16.87 -5.05
CA ALA A 55 -2.99 15.57 -5.65
C ALA A 55 -2.59 14.52 -4.60
N LEU A 56 -1.79 14.92 -3.60
CA LEU A 56 -1.48 14.07 -2.45
C LEU A 56 -2.72 13.76 -1.62
N GLY A 57 -3.54 14.76 -1.31
CA GLY A 57 -4.79 14.59 -0.58
C GLY A 57 -5.74 13.65 -1.32
N PHE A 58 -5.95 13.86 -2.62
CA PHE A 58 -6.83 13.01 -3.43
C PHE A 58 -6.31 11.57 -3.54
N SER A 59 -5.00 11.40 -3.72
CA SER A 59 -4.37 10.07 -3.75
C SER A 59 -4.48 9.37 -2.40
N ALA A 60 -4.25 10.08 -1.29
CA ALA A 60 -4.40 9.55 0.05
C ALA A 60 -5.85 9.14 0.34
N THR A 61 -6.84 9.93 -0.08
CA THR A 61 -8.26 9.58 0.08
C THR A 61 -8.66 8.40 -0.79
N ALA A 62 -8.16 8.31 -2.03
CA ALA A 62 -8.40 7.17 -2.91
C ALA A 62 -7.78 5.88 -2.37
N ILE A 63 -6.53 5.96 -1.90
CA ILE A 63 -5.84 4.86 -1.23
C ILE A 63 -6.61 4.45 0.02
N TRP A 64 -7.02 5.41 0.86
CA TRP A 64 -7.81 5.14 2.06
C TRP A 64 -9.15 4.46 1.73
N ALA A 65 -9.86 4.93 0.69
CA ALA A 65 -11.14 4.35 0.24
C ALA A 65 -10.98 2.92 -0.30
N ILE A 66 -9.91 2.64 -1.04
CA ILE A 66 -9.61 1.29 -1.51
C ILE A 66 -9.25 0.39 -0.31
N SER A 67 -8.45 0.91 0.61
CA SER A 67 -8.05 0.21 1.83
C SER A 67 -9.23 -0.13 2.75
N THR A 68 -10.25 0.73 2.86
CA THR A 68 -11.47 0.41 3.60
C THR A 68 -12.29 -0.68 2.94
N VAL A 69 -12.49 -0.63 1.62
CA VAL A 69 -13.21 -1.69 0.88
C VAL A 69 -12.50 -3.03 0.98
N LEU A 70 -11.17 -3.05 0.85
CA LEU A 70 -10.36 -4.26 1.03
C LEU A 70 -10.42 -4.80 2.45
N LYS A 71 -10.49 -3.91 3.45
CA LYS A 71 -10.60 -4.29 4.87
C LYS A 71 -11.94 -4.94 5.17
N ASP A 72 -13.04 -4.37 4.66
CA ASP A 72 -14.38 -4.96 4.84
C ASP A 72 -14.45 -6.33 4.16
N ALA A 73 -13.92 -6.44 2.94
CA ALA A 73 -13.80 -7.72 2.24
C ALA A 73 -12.91 -8.74 3.01
N GLY A 74 -11.80 -8.28 3.60
CA GLY A 74 -10.89 -9.10 4.37
C GLY A 74 -11.48 -9.59 5.69
N VAL A 75 -12.22 -8.74 6.42
CA VAL A 75 -12.95 -9.11 7.65
C VAL A 75 -14.04 -10.13 7.34
N GLU A 76 -14.75 -9.96 6.23
CA GLU A 76 -15.75 -10.92 5.76
C GLU A 76 -15.09 -12.29 5.45
N LEU A 77 -13.93 -12.30 4.79
CA LEU A 77 -13.18 -13.52 4.45
C LEU A 77 -12.57 -14.21 5.69
N LEU A 78 -12.04 -13.42 6.64
CA LEU A 78 -11.45 -13.88 7.91
C LEU A 78 -12.48 -14.56 8.83
N ARG A 79 -13.76 -14.20 8.74
CA ARG A 79 -14.86 -14.88 9.46
C ARG A 79 -15.01 -16.36 9.06
N PHE A 80 -14.64 -16.72 7.83
CA PHE A 80 -14.81 -18.08 7.33
C PHE A 80 -13.59 -18.99 7.57
N ALA A 81 -12.39 -18.43 7.75
CA ALA A 81 -11.18 -19.18 8.09
C ALA A 81 -10.06 -18.27 8.64
N PRO A 82 -9.82 -18.21 9.96
CA PRO A 82 -8.92 -17.25 10.59
C PRO A 82 -7.47 -17.31 10.07
N VAL A 83 -6.95 -18.52 9.85
CA VAL A 83 -5.57 -18.74 9.37
C VAL A 83 -5.44 -18.41 7.88
N LEU A 84 -6.44 -18.79 7.08
CA LEU A 84 -6.46 -18.49 5.64
C LEU A 84 -6.65 -16.99 5.40
N GLY A 85 -7.48 -16.32 6.20
CA GLY A 85 -7.66 -14.88 6.11
C GLY A 85 -6.44 -14.09 6.58
N TRP A 86 -5.67 -14.59 7.55
CA TRP A 86 -4.39 -13.98 7.94
C TRP A 86 -3.38 -14.04 6.79
N ALA A 87 -3.17 -15.22 6.21
CA ALA A 87 -2.29 -15.39 5.05
C ALA A 87 -2.77 -14.58 3.83
N ALA A 88 -4.07 -14.56 3.57
CA ALA A 88 -4.66 -13.74 2.51
C ALA A 88 -4.41 -12.25 2.73
N GLY A 89 -4.52 -11.75 3.96
CA GLY A 89 -4.24 -10.36 4.30
C GLY A 89 -2.79 -9.95 3.97
N VAL A 90 -1.83 -10.82 4.26
CA VAL A 90 -0.42 -10.59 3.92
C VAL A 90 -0.19 -10.55 2.42
N ILE A 91 -0.75 -11.54 1.69
CA ILE A 91 -0.60 -11.63 0.23
C ILE A 91 -1.21 -10.40 -0.44
N VAL A 92 -2.41 -10.01 -0.02
CA VAL A 92 -3.12 -8.85 -0.57
C VAL A 92 -2.32 -7.57 -0.33
N ALA A 93 -1.80 -7.35 0.89
CA ALA A 93 -0.98 -6.17 1.20
C ALA A 93 0.29 -6.11 0.34
N VAL A 94 0.99 -7.23 0.17
CA VAL A 94 2.20 -7.33 -0.68
C VAL A 94 1.87 -6.97 -2.12
N LEU A 95 0.84 -7.60 -2.70
CA LEU A 95 0.45 -7.36 -4.08
C LEU A 95 0.00 -5.90 -4.29
N PHE A 96 -0.81 -5.39 -3.37
CA PHE A 96 -1.34 -4.03 -3.47
C PHE A 96 -0.21 -2.99 -3.48
N VAL A 97 0.70 -3.03 -2.50
CA VAL A 97 1.82 -2.08 -2.42
C VAL A 97 2.78 -2.22 -3.60
N PHE A 98 3.02 -3.45 -4.06
CA PHE A 98 3.85 -3.70 -5.23
C PHE A 98 3.27 -3.05 -6.50
N PHE A 99 2.00 -3.32 -6.80
CA PHE A 99 1.34 -2.76 -7.99
C PHE A 99 1.18 -1.25 -7.90
N LEU A 100 0.79 -0.73 -6.73
CA LEU A 100 0.71 0.71 -6.49
C LEU A 100 2.08 1.36 -6.73
N GLY A 101 3.15 0.82 -6.17
CA GLY A 101 4.50 1.34 -6.32
C GLY A 101 4.98 1.33 -7.77
N ILE A 102 4.67 0.29 -8.54
CA ILE A 102 4.93 0.25 -9.99
C ILE A 102 4.16 1.34 -10.72
N LEU A 103 2.85 1.43 -10.49
CA LEU A 103 1.97 2.39 -11.16
C LEU A 103 2.41 3.83 -10.88
N THR A 104 2.67 4.13 -9.60
CA THR A 104 3.16 5.43 -9.15
C THR A 104 4.53 5.75 -9.74
N ASN A 105 5.45 4.78 -9.76
CA ASN A 105 6.76 4.98 -10.37
C ASN A 105 6.65 5.25 -11.88
N LEU A 106 5.77 4.53 -12.60
CA LEU A 106 5.52 4.76 -14.02
C LEU A 106 4.92 6.14 -14.27
N TYR A 107 3.99 6.57 -13.43
CA TYR A 107 3.36 7.88 -13.53
C TYR A 107 4.37 9.02 -13.32
N PHE A 108 5.21 8.95 -12.28
CA PHE A 108 6.21 9.98 -11.98
C PHE A 108 7.48 9.91 -12.84
N SER A 109 7.71 8.80 -13.56
CA SER A 109 8.87 8.66 -14.47
C SER A 109 8.61 9.24 -15.86
N LYS A 110 7.41 9.78 -16.12
CA LYS A 110 7.11 10.60 -17.29
C LYS A 110 7.71 11.99 -17.11
#